data_AF-A0A1C5K4U0-F1
#
_entry.id   AF-A0A1C5K4U0-F1
#
_cell.length_a   1.000
_cell.length_b   1.000
_cell.length_c   1.000
_cell.angle_alpha   90.00
_cell.angle_beta   90.00
_cell.angle_gamma   90.00
#
_symmetry.space_group_name_H-M   'P 1'
#
loop_
_entity.id
_entity.type
_entity.pdbx_description
1 polymer ?
#
loop_
_entity_poly.entity_id
_entity_poly.type
_entity_poly.pdbx_seq_one_letter_code
_entity_poly.pdbx_strand_id
1 'polypeptide(L)'
;MSTVASFYLLDRSAVPGLVRAAKAKPVMTPAATHRWPAIGKFWSRIGWRNPTPLIMPSPVYDYLEENDLGVLGWYDWSGYVLMHLMLLLEDTGTPLGAAEYRAETEVLNAGNGLTYLITSADKRHLPALDPARLDRAAAERYFDSVGDGGFEEIRQAIDDGLILLRELIAALDENEVLVIRIG
;
A
#
# COMPACT_ATOMS: atom_id res chain seq x y z
N MET A 1 4.12 7.25 15.28
CA MET A 1 4.40 5.95 14.63
C MET A 1 4.51 6.22 13.15
N SER A 2 5.53 5.73 12.47
CA SER A 2 5.60 5.87 11.01
C SER A 2 4.52 4.98 10.39
N THR A 3 3.64 5.55 9.58
CA THR A 3 2.72 4.79 8.72
C THR A 3 3.54 3.90 7.79
N VAL A 4 3.08 2.67 7.53
CA VAL A 4 3.77 1.71 6.66
C VAL A 4 2.98 1.56 5.36
N ALA A 5 3.69 1.48 4.24
CA ALA A 5 3.10 1.05 2.98
C ALA A 5 3.38 -0.43 2.76
N SER A 6 2.35 -1.22 2.53
CA SER A 6 2.41 -2.63 2.20
C SER A 6 1.88 -2.85 0.79
N PHE A 7 2.55 -3.71 0.03
CA PHE A 7 2.24 -4.00 -1.36
C PHE A 7 1.94 -5.49 -1.47
N TYR A 8 0.92 -5.83 -2.25
CA TYR A 8 0.53 -7.21 -2.52
C TYR A 8 0.13 -7.33 -3.98
N LEU A 9 0.39 -8.48 -4.59
CA LEU A 9 -0.05 -8.80 -5.94
C LEU A 9 -1.11 -9.89 -5.84
N LEU A 10 -2.31 -9.64 -6.34
CA LEU A 10 -3.41 -10.61 -6.31
C LEU A 10 -3.85 -10.96 -7.72
N ASP A 11 -4.40 -12.15 -7.90
CA ASP A 11 -5.27 -12.45 -9.04
C ASP A 11 -6.58 -11.65 -8.89
N ARG A 12 -7.12 -11.11 -9.99
CA ARG A 12 -8.38 -10.35 -10.03
C ARG A 12 -9.55 -11.11 -9.42
N SER A 13 -9.58 -12.44 -9.52
CA SER A 13 -10.61 -13.28 -8.92
C SER A 13 -10.57 -13.31 -7.38
N ALA A 14 -9.46 -12.87 -6.76
CA ALA A 14 -9.31 -12.77 -5.31
C ALA A 14 -9.91 -11.48 -4.71
N VAL A 15 -10.16 -10.44 -5.53
CA VAL A 15 -10.70 -9.15 -5.04
C VAL A 15 -12.03 -9.30 -4.28
N PRO A 16 -13.02 -10.11 -4.74
CA PRO A 16 -14.24 -10.34 -3.97
C PRO A 16 -13.99 -10.97 -2.60
N GLY A 17 -12.97 -11.82 -2.46
CA GLY A 17 -12.58 -12.41 -1.17
C GLY A 17 -11.97 -11.38 -0.24
N LEU A 18 -11.13 -10.50 -0.76
CA LEU A 18 -10.55 -9.36 -0.01
C LEU A 18 -11.65 -8.45 0.55
N VAL A 19 -12.68 -8.14 -0.25
CA VAL A 19 -13.84 -7.33 0.18
C VAL A 19 -14.66 -8.04 1.26
N ARG A 20 -14.81 -9.36 1.19
CA ARG A 20 -15.47 -10.14 2.26
C ARG A 20 -14.66 -10.10 3.55
N ALA A 21 -13.34 -10.19 3.46
CA ALA A 21 -12.43 -10.07 4.60
C ALA A 21 -12.55 -8.67 5.25
N ALA A 22 -12.63 -7.60 4.46
CA ALA A 22 -12.84 -6.24 4.97
C ALA A 22 -14.17 -6.04 5.73
N LYS A 23 -15.20 -6.80 5.38
CA LYS A 23 -16.50 -6.81 6.07
C LYS A 23 -16.53 -7.73 7.29
N ALA A 24 -15.54 -8.60 7.46
CA ALA A 24 -15.47 -9.53 8.58
C ALA A 24 -15.09 -8.78 9.86
N LYS A 25 -15.73 -9.13 10.97
CA LYS A 25 -15.32 -8.61 12.28
C LYS A 25 -14.00 -9.27 12.67
N PRO A 26 -12.99 -8.51 13.14
CA PRO A 26 -11.81 -9.12 13.73
C PRO A 26 -12.22 -9.98 14.93
N VAL A 27 -11.72 -11.21 14.96
CA VAL A 27 -11.97 -12.16 16.05
C VAL A 27 -10.73 -12.19 16.91
N MET A 28 -10.88 -12.09 18.24
CA MET A 28 -9.75 -12.30 19.14
C MET A 28 -9.25 -13.74 19.01
N THR A 29 -7.98 -13.88 18.62
CA THR A 29 -7.32 -15.19 18.54
C THR A 29 -6.18 -15.27 19.54
N PRO A 30 -5.93 -16.45 20.14
CA PRO A 30 -4.72 -16.68 20.92
C PRO A 30 -3.46 -16.35 20.11
N ALA A 31 -2.55 -15.56 20.67
CA ALA A 31 -1.30 -15.21 19.97
C ALA A 31 -0.46 -16.43 19.59
N ALA A 32 -0.62 -17.54 20.31
CA ALA A 32 0.05 -18.82 20.07
C ALA A 32 -0.41 -19.55 18.81
N THR A 33 -1.60 -19.25 18.28
CA THR A 33 -2.16 -19.92 17.09
C THR A 33 -1.98 -19.10 15.81
N HIS A 34 -1.52 -17.86 15.91
CA HIS A 34 -1.33 -16.98 14.76
C HIS A 34 0.05 -17.16 14.14
N ARG A 35 0.09 -17.33 12.81
CA ARG A 35 1.33 -17.35 12.04
C ARG A 35 1.78 -15.93 11.80
N TRP A 36 2.83 -15.51 12.50
CA TRP A 36 3.39 -14.18 12.32
C TRP A 36 4.14 -14.04 10.98
N PRO A 37 4.04 -12.87 10.31
CA PRO A 37 4.88 -12.54 9.16
C PRO A 37 6.37 -12.55 9.49
N ALA A 38 7.22 -12.48 8.46
CA ALA A 38 8.69 -12.54 8.59
C ALA A 38 9.26 -11.51 9.59
N ILE A 39 8.64 -10.33 9.69
CA ILE A 39 8.96 -9.32 10.72
C ILE A 39 8.70 -9.85 12.14
N GLY A 40 7.60 -10.55 12.38
CA GLY A 40 7.33 -11.19 13.68
C GLY A 40 8.34 -12.29 14.03
N LYS A 41 8.89 -13.00 13.03
CA LYS A 41 10.00 -13.94 13.25
C LYS A 41 11.28 -13.20 13.68
N PHE A 42 11.56 -12.04 13.11
CA PHE A 42 12.68 -11.18 13.55
C PHE A 42 12.54 -10.78 15.02
N TRP A 43 11.37 -10.28 15.44
CA TRP A 43 11.07 -9.93 16.84
C TRP A 43 11.19 -11.13 17.81
N SER A 44 10.74 -12.32 17.39
CA SER A 44 10.91 -13.55 18.18
C SER A 44 12.38 -13.96 18.36
N ARG A 45 13.24 -13.64 17.38
CA ARG A 45 14.66 -13.99 17.36
C ARG A 45 15.50 -13.08 18.26
N ILE A 46 15.08 -11.83 18.46
CA ILE A 46 15.71 -10.86 19.35
C ILE A 46 15.16 -10.91 20.79
N GLY A 47 14.43 -11.97 21.15
CA GLY A 47 13.99 -12.22 22.53
C GLY A 47 12.81 -11.36 23.00
N TRP A 48 12.19 -10.61 22.10
CA TRP A 48 10.96 -9.88 22.40
C TRP A 48 9.79 -10.87 22.46
N ARG A 49 9.32 -11.18 23.68
CA ARG A 49 8.05 -11.88 23.89
C ARG A 49 6.91 -10.88 23.78
N ASN A 50 5.98 -11.12 22.85
CA ASN A 50 4.76 -10.33 22.77
C ASN A 50 3.96 -10.53 24.09
N PRO A 51 3.74 -9.49 24.92
CA PRO A 51 3.16 -9.65 26.26
C PRO A 51 1.64 -9.89 26.26
N THR A 52 0.98 -9.83 25.10
CA THR A 52 -0.47 -9.98 24.97
C THR A 52 -0.87 -11.43 24.64
N PRO A 53 -1.75 -12.06 25.45
CA PRO A 53 -2.20 -13.44 25.20
C PRO A 53 -3.17 -13.55 24.01
N LEU A 54 -3.72 -12.42 23.56
CA LEU A 54 -4.68 -12.31 22.48
C LEU A 54 -4.19 -11.26 21.49
N ILE A 55 -4.39 -11.54 20.21
CA ILE A 55 -4.25 -10.58 19.13
C ILE A 55 -5.58 -10.47 18.39
N MET A 56 -5.82 -9.31 17.77
CA MET A 56 -6.89 -9.13 16.81
C MET A 56 -6.25 -9.07 15.42
N PRO A 57 -6.04 -10.22 14.77
CA PRO A 57 -5.55 -10.23 13.41
C PRO A 57 -6.58 -9.53 12.52
N SER A 58 -6.09 -8.74 11.58
CA SER A 58 -6.95 -8.13 10.56
C SER A 58 -7.28 -9.20 9.54
N PRO A 59 -8.56 -9.55 9.35
CA PRO A 59 -8.94 -10.50 8.30
C PRO A 59 -8.43 -10.09 6.92
N VAL A 60 -8.28 -8.78 6.69
CA VAL A 60 -7.71 -8.22 5.46
C VAL A 60 -6.22 -8.58 5.32
N TYR A 61 -5.41 -8.41 6.38
CA TYR A 61 -3.98 -8.74 6.30
C TYR A 61 -3.78 -10.25 6.13
N ASP A 62 -4.54 -11.07 6.87
CA ASP A 62 -4.48 -12.53 6.73
C ASP A 62 -4.84 -12.95 5.29
N TYR A 63 -5.92 -12.39 4.74
CA TYR A 63 -6.34 -12.69 3.38
C TYR A 63 -5.28 -12.26 2.35
N LEU A 64 -4.67 -11.09 2.52
CA LEU A 64 -3.62 -10.60 1.64
C LEU A 64 -2.38 -11.50 1.69
N GLU A 65 -1.91 -11.88 2.88
CA GLU A 65 -0.75 -12.78 3.01
C GLU A 65 -1.00 -14.18 2.43
N GLU A 66 -2.23 -14.70 2.53
CA GLU A 66 -2.59 -16.02 2.00
C GLU A 66 -2.74 -16.04 0.48
N ASN A 67 -3.05 -14.91 -0.15
CA ASN A 67 -3.37 -14.81 -1.58
C ASN A 67 -2.35 -13.98 -2.38
N ASP A 68 -1.29 -13.50 -1.74
CA ASP A 68 -0.22 -12.76 -2.40
C ASP A 68 0.56 -13.66 -3.37
N LEU A 69 0.62 -13.23 -4.63
CA LEU A 69 1.43 -13.83 -5.69
C LEU A 69 2.90 -13.39 -5.58
N GLY A 70 3.19 -12.39 -4.75
CA GLY A 70 4.51 -11.86 -4.49
C GLY A 70 4.80 -10.65 -5.37
N VAL A 71 4.97 -9.49 -4.73
CA VAL A 71 5.45 -8.27 -5.38
C VAL A 71 6.97 -8.24 -5.49
N LEU A 72 7.47 -7.69 -6.61
CA LEU A 72 8.88 -7.37 -6.79
C LEU A 72 9.14 -5.93 -6.33
N GLY A 73 9.77 -5.76 -5.17
CA GLY A 73 10.15 -4.46 -4.64
C GLY A 73 9.55 -4.15 -3.28
N TRP A 74 10.17 -3.21 -2.58
CA TRP A 74 9.78 -2.76 -1.25
C TRP A 74 10.02 -1.25 -1.16
N TYR A 75 9.23 -0.58 -0.33
CA TYR A 75 9.34 0.87 -0.13
C TYR A 75 9.91 1.13 1.26
N ASP A 76 11.15 1.62 1.31
CA ASP A 76 11.94 1.75 2.54
C ASP A 76 11.57 3.00 3.36
N TRP A 77 10.73 3.85 2.78
CA TRP A 77 10.36 5.13 3.35
C TRP A 77 9.01 5.07 4.07
N SER A 78 8.69 6.14 4.78
CA SER A 78 7.40 6.28 5.46
C SER A 78 6.24 6.16 4.47
N GLY A 79 5.28 5.30 4.79
CA GLY A 79 4.01 5.19 4.04
C GLY A 79 3.23 6.50 3.99
N TYR A 80 3.51 7.44 4.89
CA TYR A 80 2.97 8.81 4.83
C TYR A 80 3.44 9.57 3.59
N VAL A 81 4.72 9.43 3.21
CA VAL A 81 5.25 10.04 1.98
C VAL A 81 4.56 9.43 0.76
N LEU A 82 4.40 8.10 0.76
CA LEU A 82 3.69 7.42 -0.34
C LEU A 82 2.22 7.85 -0.42
N MET A 83 1.53 7.98 0.71
CA MET A 83 0.15 8.48 0.76
C MET A 83 0.05 9.85 0.09
N HIS A 84 0.92 10.77 0.48
CA HIS A 84 0.93 12.12 -0.08
C HIS A 84 1.34 12.15 -1.55
N LEU A 85 2.24 11.26 -1.98
CA LEU A 85 2.55 11.08 -3.40
C LEU A 85 1.34 10.60 -4.20
N MET A 86 0.57 9.62 -3.68
CA MET A 86 -0.65 9.14 -4.34
C MET A 86 -1.69 10.26 -4.50
N LEU A 87 -1.88 11.07 -3.45
CA LEU A 87 -2.77 12.24 -3.49
C LEU A 87 -2.29 13.32 -4.48
N LEU A 88 -0.98 13.61 -4.51
CA LEU A 88 -0.40 14.55 -5.48
C LEU A 88 -0.62 14.07 -6.93
N LEU A 89 -0.47 12.77 -7.19
CA LEU A 89 -0.71 12.19 -8.50
C LEU A 89 -2.18 12.34 -8.90
N GLU A 90 -3.12 12.12 -7.98
CA GLU A 90 -4.55 12.36 -8.22
C GLU A 90 -4.84 13.83 -8.55
N ASP A 91 -4.35 14.77 -7.73
CA ASP A 91 -4.54 16.21 -7.91
C ASP A 91 -3.94 16.73 -9.23
N THR A 92 -2.89 16.10 -9.72
CA THR A 92 -2.20 16.46 -10.98
C THR A 92 -2.73 15.71 -12.21
N GLY A 93 -3.85 14.97 -12.06
CA GLY A 93 -4.53 14.32 -13.19
C GLY A 93 -4.00 12.93 -13.55
N THR A 94 -3.25 12.31 -12.64
CA THR A 94 -2.76 10.93 -12.72
C THR A 94 -3.34 10.08 -11.58
N PRO A 95 -4.69 9.98 -11.45
CA PRO A 95 -5.28 9.15 -10.41
C PRO A 95 -4.88 7.69 -10.66
N LEU A 96 -4.19 7.10 -9.68
CA LEU A 96 -3.90 5.67 -9.68
C LEU A 96 -5.02 4.93 -8.96
N GLY A 97 -5.51 3.86 -9.58
CA GLY A 97 -6.58 3.05 -9.04
C GLY A 97 -7.63 2.77 -10.11
N ALA A 98 -7.97 1.50 -10.27
CA ALA A 98 -8.88 1.06 -11.29
C ALA A 98 -10.31 1.52 -10.95
N ALA A 99 -10.90 2.33 -11.83
CA ALA A 99 -12.26 2.86 -11.64
C ALA A 99 -13.32 1.76 -11.46
N GLU A 100 -13.09 0.59 -12.05
CA GLU A 100 -13.92 -0.61 -11.91
C GLU A 100 -13.97 -1.16 -10.47
N TYR A 101 -12.97 -0.88 -9.64
CA TYR A 101 -12.91 -1.31 -8.23
C TYR A 101 -13.25 -0.22 -7.23
N ARG A 102 -13.94 0.84 -7.65
CA ARG A 102 -14.28 1.96 -6.77
C ARG A 102 -15.10 1.50 -5.56
N ALA A 103 -16.13 0.68 -5.76
CA ALA A 103 -17.00 0.21 -4.68
C ALA A 103 -16.25 -0.69 -3.69
N GLU A 104 -15.37 -1.55 -4.19
CA GLU A 104 -14.50 -2.42 -3.39
C GLU A 104 -13.51 -1.61 -2.57
N THR A 105 -12.90 -0.59 -3.18
CA THR A 105 -11.97 0.33 -2.52
C THR A 105 -12.66 1.13 -1.41
N GLU A 106 -13.89 1.59 -1.63
CA GLU A 106 -14.71 2.26 -0.61
C GLU A 106 -14.97 1.34 0.61
N VAL A 107 -15.24 0.05 0.38
CA VAL A 107 -15.38 -0.93 1.46
C VAL A 107 -14.07 -1.12 2.21
N LEU A 108 -12.95 -1.27 1.50
CA LEU A 108 -11.63 -1.49 2.10
C LEU A 108 -11.16 -0.31 2.95
N ASN A 109 -11.57 0.91 2.57
CA ASN A 109 -11.15 2.15 3.22
C ASN A 109 -12.09 2.62 4.34
N ALA A 110 -13.28 2.01 4.47
CA ALA A 110 -14.24 2.35 5.54
C ALA A 110 -13.70 2.11 6.97
N GLY A 111 -12.64 1.32 7.13
CA GLY A 111 -12.08 0.88 8.41
C GLY A 111 -10.77 1.57 8.85
N ASN A 112 -10.47 2.79 8.40
CA ASN A 112 -9.27 3.57 8.71
C ASN A 112 -7.96 3.16 7.99
N GLY A 113 -8.05 2.65 6.77
CA GLY A 113 -6.87 2.40 5.92
C GLY A 113 -7.01 3.07 4.56
N LEU A 114 -5.88 3.40 3.92
CA LEU A 114 -5.84 3.82 2.53
C LEU A 114 -5.39 2.64 1.68
N THR A 115 -6.33 2.05 0.96
CA THR A 115 -6.10 0.95 0.04
C THR A 115 -6.32 1.45 -1.39
N TYR A 116 -5.40 1.13 -2.28
CA TYR A 116 -5.51 1.35 -3.72
C TYR A 116 -5.51 -0.01 -4.43
N LEU A 117 -6.41 -0.18 -5.38
CA LEU A 117 -6.49 -1.36 -6.26
C LEU A 117 -6.11 -0.92 -7.66
N ILE A 118 -4.91 -1.28 -8.11
CA ILE A 118 -4.30 -0.82 -9.36
C ILE A 118 -4.22 -2.00 -10.34
N THR A 119 -4.53 -1.76 -11.61
CA THR A 119 -4.60 -2.81 -12.64
C THR A 119 -3.68 -2.48 -13.81
N SER A 120 -3.55 -3.42 -14.76
CA SER A 120 -2.86 -3.17 -16.03
C SER A 120 -3.44 -1.98 -16.83
N ALA A 121 -4.70 -1.57 -16.60
CA ALA A 121 -5.26 -0.37 -17.22
C ALA A 121 -4.52 0.92 -16.79
N ASP A 122 -3.93 0.93 -15.60
CA ASP A 122 -3.14 2.06 -15.08
C ASP A 122 -1.78 2.19 -15.78
N LYS A 123 -1.37 1.23 -16.64
CA LYS A 123 -0.16 1.36 -17.48
C LYS A 123 -0.18 2.60 -18.37
N ARG A 124 -1.37 3.14 -18.68
CA ARG A 124 -1.52 4.43 -19.38
C ARG A 124 -0.86 5.60 -18.66
N HIS A 125 -0.66 5.49 -17.34
CA HIS A 125 -0.06 6.50 -16.48
C HIS A 125 1.46 6.35 -16.32
N LEU A 126 2.09 5.29 -16.84
CA LEU A 126 3.54 5.07 -16.71
C LEU A 126 4.42 6.27 -17.12
N PRO A 127 4.10 7.04 -18.19
CA PRO A 127 4.88 8.23 -18.51
C PRO A 127 4.83 9.32 -17.44
N ALA A 128 3.73 9.44 -16.68
CA ALA A 128 3.57 10.41 -15.60
C ALA A 128 4.30 9.98 -14.32
N LEU A 129 4.63 8.68 -14.18
CA LEU A 129 5.39 8.13 -13.05
C LEU A 129 6.91 8.23 -13.25
N ASP A 130 7.37 9.00 -14.24
CA ASP A 130 8.79 9.26 -14.43
C ASP A 130 9.24 10.41 -13.50
N PRO A 131 10.19 10.18 -12.57
CA PRO A 131 10.70 11.24 -11.69
C PRO A 131 11.23 12.47 -12.43
N ALA A 132 11.72 12.30 -13.67
CA ALA A 132 12.20 13.40 -14.49
C ALA A 132 11.07 14.27 -15.06
N ARG A 133 9.82 13.78 -15.01
CA ARG A 133 8.63 14.47 -15.53
C ARG A 133 7.73 15.04 -14.43
N LEU A 134 8.05 14.78 -13.17
CA LEU A 134 7.39 15.39 -12.03
C LEU A 134 7.60 16.92 -12.06
N ASP A 135 6.52 17.70 -12.00
CA ASP A 135 6.60 19.13 -11.76
C ASP A 135 7.11 19.37 -10.33
N ARG A 136 8.41 19.60 -10.21
CA ARG A 136 9.10 19.77 -8.92
C ARG A 136 8.57 20.97 -8.14
N ALA A 137 8.23 22.06 -8.81
CA ALA A 137 7.71 23.25 -8.14
C ALA A 137 6.28 23.05 -7.63
N ALA A 138 5.46 22.25 -8.34
CA ALA A 138 4.16 21.85 -7.82
C ALA A 138 4.30 20.87 -6.65
N ALA A 139 5.17 19.87 -6.76
CA ALA A 139 5.42 18.89 -5.70
C ALA A 139 5.96 19.56 -4.43
N GLU A 140 6.93 20.47 -4.55
CA GLU A 140 7.48 21.24 -3.43
C GLU A 140 6.38 22.04 -2.71
N ARG A 141 5.58 22.82 -3.44
CA ARG A 141 4.45 23.57 -2.87
C ARG A 141 3.45 22.66 -2.15
N TYR A 142 3.15 21.50 -2.72
CA TYR A 142 2.24 20.53 -2.11
C TYR A 142 2.83 19.98 -0.81
N PHE A 143 4.07 19.49 -0.84
CA PHE A 143 4.71 18.87 0.32
C PHE A 143 5.01 19.86 1.45
N ASP A 144 5.37 21.09 1.11
CA ASP A 144 5.51 22.17 2.09
C ASP A 144 4.18 22.55 2.76
N SER A 145 3.06 22.35 2.05
CA SER A 145 1.72 22.65 2.60
C SER A 145 1.19 21.59 3.56
N VAL A 146 1.61 20.32 3.40
CA VAL A 146 1.14 19.19 4.24
C VAL A 146 2.00 18.94 5.48
N GLY A 147 3.18 19.58 5.56
CA GLY A 147 3.95 19.76 6.79
C GLY A 147 4.46 18.48 7.45
N ASP A 148 5.70 18.10 7.12
CA ASP A 148 6.66 17.42 8.01
C ASP A 148 7.94 17.15 7.21
N GLY A 149 9.04 17.85 7.56
CA GLY A 149 10.39 17.63 6.98
C GLY A 149 10.78 18.50 5.78
N GLY A 150 9.83 19.13 5.08
CA GLY A 150 10.10 19.95 3.90
C GLY A 150 10.51 19.11 2.68
N PHE A 151 10.28 19.64 1.48
CA PHE A 151 10.44 18.87 0.24
C PHE A 151 11.81 18.21 0.07
N GLU A 152 12.90 18.87 0.50
CA GLU A 152 14.24 18.33 0.28
C GLU A 152 14.58 17.09 1.12
N GLU A 153 14.01 16.94 2.31
CA GLU A 153 14.24 15.75 3.14
C GLU A 153 13.55 14.52 2.56
N ILE A 154 12.47 14.71 1.79
CA ILE A 154 11.63 13.63 1.25
C ILE A 154 11.74 13.48 -0.27
N ARG A 155 12.53 14.33 -0.95
CA ARG A 155 12.69 14.29 -2.42
C ARG A 155 13.12 12.92 -2.92
N GLN A 156 14.07 12.28 -2.23
CA GLN A 156 14.51 10.93 -2.57
C GLN A 156 13.37 9.91 -2.38
N ALA A 157 12.61 10.01 -1.30
CA ALA A 157 11.47 9.14 -1.04
C ALA A 157 10.38 9.27 -2.13
N ILE A 158 10.12 10.49 -2.61
CA ILE A 158 9.21 10.74 -3.73
C ILE A 158 9.72 10.06 -5.01
N ASP A 159 11.01 10.22 -5.34
CA ASP A 159 11.60 9.62 -6.54
C ASP A 159 11.57 8.10 -6.47
N ASP A 160 11.95 7.52 -5.33
CA ASP A 160 11.90 6.08 -5.09
C ASP A 160 10.46 5.56 -5.18
N GLY A 161 9.49 6.32 -4.66
CA GLY A 161 8.07 5.97 -4.76
C GLY A 161 7.56 5.97 -6.20
N LEU A 162 7.92 6.97 -7.00
CA LEU A 162 7.58 7.03 -8.42
C LEU A 162 8.22 5.89 -9.22
N ILE A 163 9.50 5.60 -8.98
CA ILE A 163 10.21 4.48 -9.61
C ILE A 163 9.53 3.16 -9.26
N LEU A 164 9.27 2.91 -7.97
CA LEU A 164 8.62 1.69 -7.50
C LEU A 164 7.23 1.53 -8.12
N LEU A 165 6.39 2.57 -8.08
CA LEU A 165 5.05 2.53 -8.69
C LEU A 165 5.13 2.24 -10.18
N ARG A 166 6.07 2.88 -10.90
CA ARG A 166 6.28 2.66 -12.33
C ARG A 166 6.68 1.21 -12.63
N GLU A 167 7.60 0.65 -11.87
CA GLU A 167 8.07 -0.74 -12.05
C GLU A 167 6.95 -1.74 -11.76
N LEU A 168 6.27 -1.60 -10.63
CA LEU A 168 5.16 -2.46 -10.24
C LEU A 168 4.02 -2.40 -11.27
N ILE A 169 3.61 -1.21 -11.69
CA ILE A 169 2.52 -1.04 -12.67
C ILE A 169 2.93 -1.56 -14.04
N ALA A 170 4.18 -1.38 -14.46
CA ALA A 170 4.66 -1.88 -15.74
C ALA A 170 4.64 -3.42 -15.80
N ALA A 171 4.94 -4.07 -14.67
CA ALA A 171 4.96 -5.52 -14.53
C ALA A 171 3.57 -6.19 -14.47
N LEU A 172 2.51 -5.45 -14.14
CA LEU A 172 1.16 -6.03 -13.95
C LEU A 172 0.62 -6.76 -15.19
N ASP A 173 0.20 -8.01 -15.03
CA ASP A 173 -0.54 -8.74 -16.06
C ASP A 173 -2.03 -8.36 -16.10
N GLU A 174 -2.74 -8.77 -17.17
CA GLU A 174 -4.16 -8.46 -17.37
C GLU A 174 -5.08 -9.05 -16.29
N ASN A 175 -4.66 -10.13 -15.65
CA ASN A 175 -5.41 -10.83 -14.61
C ASN A 175 -4.97 -10.45 -13.19
N GLU A 176 -4.05 -9.50 -13.04
CA GLU A 176 -3.49 -9.13 -11.74
C GLU A 176 -4.01 -7.78 -11.24
N VAL A 177 -3.99 -7.63 -9.92
CA VAL A 177 -4.28 -6.40 -9.20
C VAL A 177 -3.15 -6.15 -8.20
N LEU A 178 -2.49 -5.01 -8.34
CA LEU A 178 -1.61 -4.48 -7.32
C LEU A 178 -2.47 -3.86 -6.22
N VAL A 179 -2.32 -4.35 -4.99
CA VAL A 179 -2.93 -3.79 -3.80
C VAL A 179 -1.88 -3.02 -3.03
N ILE A 180 -2.08 -1.70 -2.90
CA ILE A 180 -1.25 -0.86 -2.03
C ILE A 180 -2.08 -0.52 -0.81
N ARG A 181 -1.60 -0.90 0.38
CA ARG A 181 -2.23 -0.58 1.65
C ARG A 181 -1.33 0.31 2.48
N ILE A 182 -1.83 1.45 2.90
CA ILE A 182 -1.14 2.44 3.71
C ILE A 182 -1.87 2.57 5.05
N GLY A 183 -1.18 2.28 6.15
CA GLY A 183 -1.75 2.25 7.50
C GLY A 183 -0.72 1.97 8.60
#